data_AF-A0A7C5DGD4-F1
#
_entry.id   AF-A0A7C5DGD4-F1
#
_cell.length_a   1.000
_cell.length_b   1.000
_cell.length_c   1.000
_cell.angle_alpha   90.00
_cell.angle_beta   90.00
_cell.angle_gamma   90.00
#
_symmetry.space_group_name_H-M   'P 1'
#
loop_
_entity.id
_entity.type
_entity.pdbx_description
1 polymer ?
#
loop_
_entity_poly.entity_id
_entity_poly.type
_entity_poly.pdbx_seq_one_letter_code
_entity_poly.pdbx_strand_id
1 'polypeptide(L)' 'MMFSNPAKDFLLRAARHAKEIRMKELNYLEAELIVAEEDLDRLKKKGISPHHLNIIENRIDDLKRIIKNKKQAL' A
#
# COMPACT_ATOMS: atom_id res chain seq x y z
N MET A 1 33.74 16.05 -23.81
CA MET A 1 33.49 15.21 -22.64
C MET A 1 32.33 15.81 -21.87
N MET A 2 31.20 15.10 -21.73
CA MET A 2 30.13 15.55 -20.83
C MET A 2 30.58 15.27 -19.40
N PHE A 3 30.92 16.31 -18.64
CA PHE A 3 31.12 16.17 -17.20
C PHE A 3 29.77 15.87 -16.57
N SER A 4 29.56 14.62 -16.15
CA SER A 4 28.45 14.24 -15.27
C SER A 4 28.58 15.06 -13.99
N ASN A 5 27.66 16.00 -13.76
CA ASN A 5 27.63 16.80 -12.54
C ASN A 5 27.31 15.84 -11.37
N PRO A 6 28.26 15.55 -10.45
CA PRO A 6 28.06 14.54 -9.41
C PRO A 6 26.85 14.84 -8.51
N ALA A 7 26.54 16.12 -8.29
CA ALA A 7 25.36 16.55 -7.54
C ALA A 7 24.06 16.16 -8.26
N LYS A 8 24.02 16.27 -9.59
CA LYS A 8 22.86 15.87 -10.40
C LYS A 8 22.62 14.35 -10.31
N ASP A 9 23.68 13.56 -10.38
CA ASP A 9 23.59 12.10 -10.28
C ASP A 9 23.15 11.65 -8.87
N PHE A 10 23.64 12.33 -7.83
CA PHE A 10 23.19 12.10 -6.46
C PHE A 10 21.69 12.38 -6.29
N LEU A 11 21.21 13.54 -6.76
CA LEU A 11 19.80 13.91 -6.70
C LEU A 11 18.90 12.93 -7.47
N LEU A 12 19.33 12.49 -8.66
CA LEU A 12 18.62 11.48 -9.46
C LEU A 12 18.53 10.13 -8.73
N ARG A 13 19.61 9.69 -8.10
CA ARG A 13 19.62 8.45 -7.30
C ARG A 13 18.71 8.56 -6.09
N ALA A 14 18.77 9.67 -5.37
CA ALA A 14 17.90 9.93 -4.21
C ALA A 14 16.41 9.92 -4.62
N ALA A 15 16.06 10.58 -5.72
CA ALA A 15 14.69 10.59 -6.24
C ALA A 15 14.20 9.19 -6.64
N ARG A 16 15.04 8.39 -7.30
CA ARG A 16 14.72 7.00 -7.65
C ARG A 16 14.50 6.13 -6.42
N HIS A 17 15.38 6.27 -5.42
CA HIS A 17 15.26 5.50 -4.18
C HIS A 17 13.99 5.88 -3.40
N ALA A 18 13.67 7.17 -3.31
CA ALA A 18 12.43 7.63 -2.69
C ALA A 18 11.19 7.06 -3.40
N LYS A 19 11.20 6.99 -4.74
CA LYS A 19 10.12 6.36 -5.51
C LYS A 19 10.02 4.86 -5.22
N GLU A 20 11.14 4.16 -5.16
CA GLU A 20 11.19 2.73 -4.86
C GLU A 20 10.60 2.42 -3.48
N ILE A 21 10.95 3.21 -2.46
CA ILE A 21 10.39 3.08 -1.10
C ILE A 21 8.86 3.25 -1.14
N ARG A 22 8.36 4.31 -1.79
CA ARG A 22 6.92 4.56 -1.91
C ARG A 22 6.18 3.41 -2.62
N MET A 23 6.79 2.84 -3.66
CA MET A 23 6.22 1.69 -4.37
C MET A 23 6.20 0.42 -3.49
N LYS A 24 7.25 0.16 -2.70
CA LYS A 24 7.28 -0.96 -1.75
C LYS A 24 6.20 -0.84 -0.69
N GLU A 25 6.03 0.35 -0.12
CA GLU A 25 4.94 0.64 0.82
C GLU A 25 3.56 0.41 0.19
N LEU A 26 3.36 0.86 -1.05
CA LEU A 26 2.10 0.64 -1.76
C LEU A 26 1.81 -0.84 -1.95
N ASN A 27 2.79 -1.61 -2.42
CA ASN A 27 2.66 -3.05 -2.62
C ASN A 27 2.35 -3.79 -1.30
N TYR A 28 2.97 -3.37 -0.21
CA TYR A 28 2.68 -3.93 1.12
C TYR A 28 1.22 -3.71 1.52
N LEU A 29 0.71 -2.49 1.35
CA LEU A 29 -0.69 -2.17 1.68
C LEU A 29 -1.68 -2.93 0.78
N GLU A 30 -1.37 -3.10 -0.50
CA GLU A 30 -2.19 -3.91 -1.41
C GLU A 30 -2.20 -5.38 -0.99
N ALA A 31 -1.07 -5.94 -0.55
CA ALA A 31 -1.03 -7.29 0.00
C ALA A 31 -1.86 -7.41 1.29
N GLU A 32 -1.77 -6.43 2.20
CA GLU A 32 -2.55 -6.39 3.43
C GLU A 32 -4.07 -6.33 3.15
N LEU A 33 -4.47 -5.58 2.13
CA LEU A 33 -5.85 -5.52 1.68
C LEU A 33 -6.36 -6.89 1.21
N ILE A 34 -5.59 -7.58 0.38
CA ILE A 34 -5.94 -8.92 -0.12
C ILE A 34 -6.14 -9.90 1.05
N VAL A 35 -5.21 -9.91 2.00
CA VAL A 35 -5.30 -10.76 3.19
C VAL A 35 -6.55 -10.44 4.01
N ALA A 36 -6.85 -9.16 4.22
CA ALA A 36 -8.03 -8.73 4.96
C ALA A 36 -9.34 -9.16 4.26
N GLU A 37 -9.40 -9.06 2.91
CA GLU A 37 -10.54 -9.50 2.12
C GLU A 37 -10.73 -11.03 2.17
N GLU A 38 -9.64 -11.80 2.11
CA GLU A 38 -9.67 -13.25 2.30
C GLU A 38 -10.14 -13.65 3.70
N ASP A 39 -9.62 -12.98 4.73
CA ASP A 39 -10.05 -13.22 6.11
C ASP A 39 -11.54 -12.91 6.28
N LEU A 40 -12.04 -11.81 5.71
CA LEU A 40 -13.45 -11.49 5.76
C LEU A 40 -14.31 -12.61 5.13
N ASP A 41 -13.93 -13.11 3.95
CA ASP A 41 -14.64 -14.21 3.29
C ASP A 41 -14.60 -15.50 4.12
N ARG A 42 -13.44 -15.84 4.70
CA ARG A 42 -13.29 -17.00 5.59
C ARG A 42 -14.19 -16.90 6.82
N LEU A 43 -14.25 -15.72 7.44
CA LEU A 43 -15.04 -15.50 8.66
C LEU A 43 -16.55 -15.47 8.36
N LYS A 44 -16.94 -14.94 7.18
CA LYS A 44 -18.32 -15.04 6.66
C LYS A 44 -18.74 -16.50 6.49
N LYS A 45 -17.88 -17.33 5.88
CA LYS A 45 -18.12 -18.78 5.72
C LYS A 45 -18.21 -19.54 7.05
N LYS A 46 -17.46 -19.11 8.06
CA LYS A 46 -17.50 -19.69 9.41
C LYS A 46 -18.74 -19.29 10.23
N GLY A 47 -19.58 -18.39 9.74
CA GLY A 47 -20.77 -17.93 10.48
C GLY A 47 -20.44 -17.09 11.71
N ILE A 48 -19.35 -16.31 11.65
CA ILE A 48 -18.97 -15.42 12.75
C ILE A 48 -19.97 -14.28 12.91
N SER A 49 -20.16 -13.85 14.16
CA SER A 49 -21.00 -12.70 14.52
C SER A 49 -20.73 -11.48 13.62
N PRO A 50 -21.79 -10.82 13.09
CA PRO A 50 -21.69 -9.63 12.25
C PRO A 50 -20.83 -8.51 12.84
N HIS A 51 -20.78 -8.40 14.17
CA HIS A 51 -19.98 -7.37 14.82
C HIS A 51 -18.48 -7.51 14.54
N HIS A 52 -17.96 -8.73 14.51
CA HIS A 52 -16.55 -8.98 14.18
C HIS A 52 -16.27 -8.79 12.69
N LEU A 53 -17.27 -9.06 11.82
CA LEU A 53 -17.15 -8.83 10.38
C LEU A 53 -17.07 -7.32 10.08
N ASN A 54 -17.88 -6.50 10.76
CA ASN A 54 -17.86 -5.04 10.61
C ASN A 54 -16.50 -4.43 10.93
N ILE A 55 -15.77 -4.96 11.92
CA ILE A 55 -14.43 -4.48 12.26
C ILE A 55 -13.47 -4.67 11.08
N ILE A 56 -13.56 -5.82 10.41
CA ILE A 56 -12.69 -6.15 9.28
C ILE A 56 -13.13 -5.38 8.03
N GLU A 57 -14.43 -5.21 7.81
CA GLU A 57 -14.97 -4.40 6.72
C GLU A 57 -14.51 -2.93 6.84
N ASN A 58 -14.57 -2.34 8.03
CA ASN A 58 -14.04 -0.99 8.26
C ASN A 58 -12.54 -0.91 7.96
N ARG A 59 -11.76 -1.91 8.38
CA ARG A 59 -10.31 -1.97 8.09
C ARG A 59 -10.04 -2.06 6.57
N ILE A 60 -10.82 -2.84 5.84
CA ILE A 60 -10.72 -2.95 4.38
C ILE A 60 -11.00 -1.61 3.71
N ASP A 61 -12.04 -0.90 4.17
CA ASP A 61 -12.39 0.42 3.64
C ASP A 61 -11.30 1.46 3.91
N ASP A 62 -10.72 1.45 5.10
CA ASP A 62 -9.59 2.30 5.46
C ASP A 62 -8.36 1.99 4.58
N LEU A 63 -8.03 0.71 4.39
CA LEU A 63 -6.93 0.28 3.51
C LEU A 63 -7.17 0.74 2.07
N LYS A 64 -8.39 0.57 1.53
CA LYS A 64 -8.77 1.07 0.19
C LYS A 64 -8.58 2.58 0.08
N ARG A 65 -8.96 3.35 1.11
CA ARG A 65 -8.78 4.80 1.14
C ARG A 65 -7.30 5.19 1.16
N ILE A 66 -6.49 4.54 1.99
CA ILE A 66 -5.05 4.80 2.10
C ILE A 66 -4.34 4.48 0.78
N ILE A 67 -4.64 3.33 0.17
CA ILE A 67 -4.08 2.92 -1.12
C ILE A 67 -4.44 3.93 -2.20
N LYS A 68 -5.71 4.35 -2.27
CA LYS A 68 -6.17 5.37 -3.23
C LYS A 68 -5.39 6.68 -3.07
N ASN A 69 -5.24 7.17 -1.85
CA ASN A 69 -4.51 8.40 -1.57
C ASN A 69 -3.01 8.27 -1.91
N LYS A 70 -2.38 7.12 -1.61
CA LYS A 70 -0.98 6.88 -1.96
C LYS A 70 -0.77 6.77 -3.48
N LYS A 71 -1.70 6.17 -4.23
CA LYS A 71 -1.65 6.13 -5.70
C LYS A 71 -1.77 7.52 -6.34
N GLN A 72 -2.55 8.42 -5.75
CA GLN A 72 -2.65 9.81 -6.22
C GLN A 72 -1.38 10.64 -5.93
N ALA A 73 -0.59 10.24 -4.93
CA ALA A 73 0.63 10.93 -4.50
C ALA A 73 1.93 10.40 -5.18
N LEU A 74 1.80 9.39 -6.05
CA LEU A 74 2.88 8.74 -6.80
C LEU A 74 2.96 9.27 -8.24
#